data_AF-A0A388T7Y4-F1
#
_entry.id   AF-A0A388T7Y4-F1
#
_cell.length_a   1.000
_cell.length_b   1.000
_cell.length_c   1.000
_cell.angle_alpha   90.00
_cell.angle_beta   90.00
_cell.angle_gamma   90.00
#
_symmetry.space_group_name_H-M   'P 1'
#
loop_
_entity.id
_entity.type
_entity.pdbx_description
1 polymer ?
#
loop_
_entity_poly.entity_id
_entity_poly.type
_entity_poly.pdbx_seq_one_letter_code
_entity_poly.pdbx_strand_id
1 'polypeptide(L)' 'MGRLSPAFVEWLMGLPAGHVTDVPGLSRSAQLKALGNGVVPQQATAALRFLAPAALPARTAA' A
#
# COMPACT_ATOMS: atom_id res chain seq x y z
N MET A 1 -11.48 20.91 -15.72
CA MET A 1 -12.17 19.59 -15.60
C MET A 1 -11.16 18.52 -15.20
N GLY A 2 -11.57 17.60 -14.32
CA GLY A 2 -10.88 16.35 -13.99
C GLY A 2 -9.64 16.44 -13.07
N ARG A 3 -9.81 16.52 -11.74
CA ARG A 3 -8.71 16.29 -10.79
C ARG A 3 -8.80 14.88 -10.22
N LEU A 4 -7.70 14.14 -10.22
CA LEU A 4 -7.62 12.79 -9.65
C LEU A 4 -8.07 12.76 -8.17
N SER A 5 -8.98 11.87 -7.80
CA SER A 5 -9.45 11.74 -6.41
C SER A 5 -8.48 10.89 -5.60
N PRO A 6 -7.98 11.35 -4.43
CA PRO A 6 -7.18 10.52 -3.53
C PRO A 6 -7.92 9.24 -3.09
N ALA A 7 -9.21 9.34 -2.77
CA ALA A 7 -10.02 8.19 -2.36
C ALA A 7 -10.12 7.13 -3.47
N PHE A 8 -10.16 7.56 -4.73
CA PHE A 8 -10.13 6.63 -5.86
C PHE A 8 -8.79 5.90 -5.96
N VAL A 9 -7.67 6.60 -5.75
CA VAL A 9 -6.34 5.97 -5.78
C VAL A 9 -6.15 5.02 -4.59
N GLU A 10 -6.63 5.38 -3.40
CA GLU A 10 -6.61 4.51 -2.22
C GLU A 10 -7.40 3.22 -2.45
N TRP A 11 -8.59 3.32 -3.02
CA TRP A 11 -9.39 2.16 -3.44
C TRP A 11 -8.66 1.32 -4.49
N LEU A 12 -8.04 1.95 -5.49
CA LEU A 12 -7.27 1.27 -6.53
C LEU A 12 -6.09 0.47 -5.94
N MET A 13 -5.44 1.00 -4.91
CA MET A 13 -4.41 0.28 -4.16
C MET A 13 -4.96 -0.87 -3.32
N GLY A 14 -6.28 -0.98 -3.17
CA GLY A 14 -6.94 -1.96 -2.30
C GLY A 14 -6.68 -1.74 -0.81
N LEU A 15 -6.41 -0.48 -0.43
CA LEU A 15 -6.29 -0.11 0.97
C LEU A 15 -7.69 -0.01 1.61
N PRO A 16 -7.80 -0.20 2.94
CA PRO A 16 -9.03 0.13 3.66
C PRO A 16 -9.41 1.60 3.42
N ALA A 17 -10.71 1.87 3.30
CA ALA A 17 -11.19 3.24 3.15
C ALA A 17 -10.73 4.11 4.32
N GLY A 18 -10.21 5.30 4.01
CA GLY A 18 -9.69 6.25 4.99
C GLY A 18 -8.24 6.02 5.41
N HIS A 19 -7.56 4.96 4.92
CA HIS A 19 -6.21 4.62 5.37
C HIS A 19 -5.20 5.77 5.23
N VAL A 20 -5.24 6.49 4.10
CA VAL A 20 -4.50 7.73 3.85
C VAL A 20 -5.45 8.93 3.84
N THR A 21 -6.67 8.78 3.30
CA THR A 21 -7.56 9.93 3.08
C THR A 21 -8.17 10.53 4.33
N ASP A 22 -8.27 9.77 5.44
CA ASP A 22 -8.86 10.24 6.70
C ASP A 22 -7.80 10.66 7.74
N VAL A 23 -6.52 10.71 7.35
CA VAL A 23 -5.44 11.18 8.23
C VAL A 23 -5.61 12.69 8.50
N PRO A 24 -5.81 13.13 9.76
CA PRO A 24 -6.04 14.53 10.06
C PRO A 24 -4.87 15.43 9.64
N GLY A 25 -5.19 16.57 9.02
CA GLY A 25 -4.20 17.56 8.58
C GLY A 25 -3.43 17.20 7.31
N LEU A 26 -3.70 16.04 6.68
CA LEU A 26 -3.00 15.64 5.46
C LEU A 26 -3.61 16.32 4.23
N SER A 27 -2.85 17.23 3.59
CA SER A 27 -3.31 17.91 2.39
C SER A 27 -3.56 16.94 1.23
N ARG A 28 -4.45 17.30 0.29
CA ARG A 28 -4.73 16.50 -0.92
C ARG A 28 -3.45 16.13 -1.70
N SER A 29 -2.51 17.06 -1.84
CA SER A 29 -1.25 16.80 -2.53
C SER A 29 -0.36 15.82 -1.77
N ALA A 30 -0.35 15.90 -0.43
CA ALA A 30 0.37 14.95 0.41
C ALA A 30 -0.27 13.54 0.36
N GLN A 31 -1.61 13.45 0.36
CA GLN A 31 -2.33 12.18 0.19
C GLN A 31 -1.95 11.51 -1.14
N LEU A 32 -2.02 12.24 -2.26
CA LEU A 32 -1.64 11.70 -3.58
C LEU A 32 -0.16 11.32 -3.65
N LYS A 33 0.72 12.08 -2.98
CA LYS A 33 2.14 11.72 -2.90
C LYS A 33 2.36 10.45 -2.07
N ALA A 34 1.65 10.27 -0.96
CA ALA A 34 1.73 9.06 -0.14
C ALA A 34 1.21 7.85 -0.92
N LEU A 35 0.03 7.96 -1.53
CA LEU A 35 -0.58 6.90 -2.34
C LEU A 35 0.29 6.55 -3.56
N GLY A 36 0.78 7.56 -4.28
CA GLY A 36 1.62 7.34 -5.47
C GLY A 36 2.99 6.72 -5.19
N ASN A 37 3.54 6.89 -3.97
CA ASN A 37 4.80 6.25 -3.57
C ASN A 37 4.58 4.95 -2.76
N GLY A 38 3.34 4.64 -2.38
CA GLY A 38 3.02 3.48 -1.56
C GLY A 38 3.05 2.18 -2.35
N VAL A 39 3.28 1.08 -1.63
CA VAL A 39 3.25 -0.26 -2.23
C VAL A 39 1.81 -0.78 -2.27
N VAL A 40 1.43 -1.42 -3.38
CA VAL A 40 0.16 -2.16 -3.49
C VAL A 40 0.23 -3.42 -2.61
N PRO A 41 -0.57 -3.56 -1.53
CA PRO A 41 -0.44 -4.66 -0.57
C PRO A 41 -0.53 -6.06 -1.17
N GLN A 42 -1.34 -6.24 -2.21
CA GLN A 42 -1.51 -7.51 -2.92
C GLN A 42 -0.22 -7.90 -3.67
N GLN A 43 0.45 -6.93 -4.29
CA GLN A 43 1.73 -7.14 -4.97
C GLN A 43 2.83 -7.46 -3.95
N ALA A 44 2.88 -6.73 -2.82
CA ALA A 44 3.80 -7.03 -1.73
C ALA A 44 3.58 -8.45 -1.18
N THR A 45 2.33 -8.84 -0.96
CA THR A 45 1.98 -10.16 -0.45
C THR A 45 2.40 -11.26 -1.43
N ALA A 46 2.17 -11.05 -2.74
CA ALA A 46 2.62 -11.98 -3.77
C ALA A 46 4.15 -12.11 -3.79
N ALA A 47 4.88 -10.99 -3.74
CA ALA A 47 6.33 -10.98 -3.70
C ALA A 47 6.89 -11.70 -2.46
N LEU A 48 6.30 -11.47 -1.28
CA LEU A 48 6.70 -12.14 -0.05
C LEU A 48 6.46 -13.65 -0.13
N ARG A 49 5.31 -14.09 -0.65
CA ARG A 49 5.04 -15.54 -0.85
C ARG A 49 6.05 -16.19 -1.81
N PHE A 50 6.50 -15.45 -2.82
CA PHE A 50 7.46 -15.96 -3.80
C PHE A 50 8.90 -15.99 -3.26
N LEU A 51 9.34 -14.92 -2.58
CA LEU A 51 10.74 -14.73 -2.20
C LEU A 51 11.07 -15.26 -0.79
N ALA A 52 10.13 -15.20 0.15
CA ALA A 52 10.40 -15.58 1.54
C ALA A 52 10.90 -17.02 1.71
N PRO A 53 10.39 -18.05 0.98
CA PRO A 53 10.91 -19.42 1.12
C PRO A 53 12.39 -19.57 0.75
N ALA A 54 12.89 -18.77 -0.21
CA ALA A 54 14.28 -18.80 -0.63
C ALA A 54 15.18 -17.89 0.23
N ALA A 55 14.63 -16.81 0.76
CA ALA A 55 15.38 -15.78 1.49
C ALA A 55 15.50 -16.07 3.00
N LEU A 56 14.55 -16.81 3.58
CA LEU A 56 14.57 -17.12 5.01
C LEU A 56 15.31 -18.44 5.25
N PRO A 57 16.27 -18.48 6.18
CA PRO A 57 16.86 -19.75 6.60
C PRO A 57 15.75 -20.67 7.12
N ALA A 58 15.86 -21.97 6.80
CA ALA A 58 14.94 -22.97 7.32
C ALA A 58 14.86 -22.81 8.85
N ARG A 59 13.67 -22.44 9.34
CA ARG A 59 13.46 -22.25 10.78
C ARG A 59 13.68 -23.62 11.43
N THR A 60 14.84 -23.83 12.05
CA THR A 60 15.11 -25.05 12.80
C THR A 60 14.06 -25.14 13.90
N ALA A 61 13.13 -26.07 13.77
CA ALA A 61 12.18 -26.38 14.82
C ALA A 61 12.98 -26.92 16.01
N ALA A 62 12.89 -26.22 17.14
CA ALA A 62 13.30 -26.73 18.45
C ALA A 62 12.18 -27.62 19.02
#